data_AF-A0A098AXJ3-F1
#
_entry.id   AF-A0A098AXJ3-F1
#
_cell.length_a   1.000
_cell.length_b   1.000
_cell.length_c   1.000
_cell.angle_alpha   90.00
_cell.angle_beta   90.00
_cell.angle_gamma   90.00
#
_symmetry.space_group_name_H-M   'P 1'
#
loop_
_entity.id
_entity.type
_entity.pdbx_description
1 polymer ?
#
loop_
_entity_poly.entity_id
_entity_poly.type
_entity_poly.pdbx_seq_one_letter_code
_entity_poly.pdbx_strand_id
1 'polypeptide(L)' 'MKKNLTPELKLSKEEFDFLHKKIGELEWEIATIFYGRKAVIRSEIETLEDRLENYRANMGMLLEKIRNEVTEANKSK' A
#
# COMPACT_ATOMS: atom_id res chain seq x y z
N MET A 1 -9.25 13.29 -17.86
CA MET A 1 -8.15 13.24 -18.87
C MET A 1 -7.35 11.97 -18.68
N LYS A 2 -7.25 11.10 -19.69
CA LYS A 2 -6.33 9.96 -19.66
C LYS A 2 -4.91 10.54 -19.80
N LYS A 3 -4.11 10.48 -18.74
CA LYS A 3 -2.67 10.77 -18.84
C LYS A 3 -2.03 9.58 -19.56
N ASN A 4 -1.28 9.85 -20.63
CA ASN A 4 -0.44 8.82 -21.25
C ASN A 4 0.75 8.58 -20.32
N LEU A 5 0.62 7.59 -19.44
CA LEU A 5 1.67 7.18 -18.51
C LEU A 5 2.76 6.41 -19.25
N THR A 6 4.01 6.61 -18.82
CA THR A 6 5.14 5.75 -19.20
C THR A 6 4.86 4.30 -18.76
N PRO A 7 5.46 3.29 -19.40
CA PRO A 7 5.37 1.90 -18.96
C PRO A 7 5.69 1.72 -17.46
N GLU A 8 6.71 2.42 -16.98
CA GLU A 8 7.18 2.41 -15.58
C GLU A 8 6.11 2.95 -14.62
N LEU A 9 5.41 4.03 -15.02
CA LEU A 9 4.30 4.58 -14.25
C LEU A 9 3.06 3.68 -14.28
N LYS A 10 2.85 2.89 -15.35
CA LYS A 10 1.77 1.90 -15.39
C LYS A 10 2.03 0.75 -14.42
N LEU A 11 3.26 0.20 -14.42
CA LEU A 11 3.66 -0.84 -13.48
C LEU A 11 3.57 -0.34 -12.03
N SER A 12 4.04 0.89 -11.79
CA SER A 12 3.94 1.52 -10.46
C SER A 12 2.49 1.75 -10.04
N LYS A 13 1.57 1.96 -10.99
CA LYS A 13 0.13 2.06 -10.71
C LYS A 13 -0.48 0.72 -10.30
N GLU A 14 -0.10 -0.37 -10.96
CA GLU A 14 -0.53 -1.73 -10.57
C GLU A 14 -0.03 -2.09 -9.15
N GLU A 15 1.23 -1.78 -8.85
CA GLU A 15 1.81 -1.98 -7.51
C GLU A 15 1.10 -1.13 -6.45
N PHE A 16 0.78 0.13 -6.78
CA PHE A 16 0.05 1.04 -5.90
C PHE A 16 -1.35 0.49 -5.57
N ASP A 17 -2.08 0.00 -6.56
CA ASP A 17 -3.42 -0.57 -6.37
C ASP A 17 -3.37 -1.86 -5.54
N PHE A 18 -2.36 -2.70 -5.77
CA PHE A 18 -2.11 -3.89 -4.96
C PHE A 18 -1.86 -3.55 -3.49
N LEU A 19 -0.94 -2.60 -3.22
CA LEU A 19 -0.60 -2.20 -1.85
C LEU A 19 -1.80 -1.57 -1.13
N HIS A 20 -2.55 -0.70 -1.79
CA HIS A 20 -3.76 -0.10 -1.19
C HIS A 20 -4.79 -1.15 -0.81
N LYS A 21 -5.01 -2.15 -1.68
CA LYS A 21 -5.92 -3.25 -1.39
C LYS A 21 -5.45 -4.04 -0.16
N LYS A 22 -4.15 -4.38 -0.09
CA LYS A 22 -3.59 -5.15 1.03
C LYS A 22 -3.64 -4.39 2.36
N ILE A 23 -3.36 -3.10 2.34
CA ILE A 23 -3.49 -2.21 3.51
C ILE A 23 -4.94 -2.21 4.01
N GLY A 24 -5.90 -1.96 3.11
CA GLY A 24 -7.32 -1.93 3.49
C GLY A 24 -7.85 -3.27 4.02
N GLU A 25 -7.41 -4.38 3.42
CA GLU A 25 -7.73 -5.73 3.92
C GLU A 25 -7.25 -5.94 5.37
N LEU A 26 -6.00 -5.54 5.68
CA LEU A 26 -5.43 -5.67 7.02
C LEU A 26 -6.07 -4.72 8.02
N GLU A 27 -6.31 -3.46 7.64
CA GLU A 27 -7.01 -2.49 8.48
C GLU A 27 -8.41 -2.99 8.87
N TRP A 28 -9.12 -3.59 7.92
CA TRP A 28 -10.41 -4.23 8.18
C TRP A 28 -10.29 -5.42 9.13
N GLU A 29 -9.31 -6.30 8.90
CA GLU A 29 -9.06 -7.47 9.76
C GLU A 29 -8.76 -7.06 11.20
N ILE A 30 -7.89 -6.06 11.40
CA ILE A 30 -7.57 -5.50 12.72
C ILE A 30 -8.82 -4.90 13.36
N ALA A 31 -9.58 -4.09 12.62
CA ALA A 31 -10.79 -3.44 13.14
C ALA A 31 -11.89 -4.44 13.54
N THR A 32 -11.93 -5.60 12.91
CA THR A 32 -12.94 -6.64 13.14
C THR A 32 -12.44 -7.81 13.98
N ILE A 33 -11.20 -7.77 14.50
CA ILE A 33 -10.57 -8.92 15.13
C ILE A 33 -11.31 -9.46 16.37
N PHE A 34 -12.04 -8.61 17.09
CA PHE A 34 -12.84 -9.02 18.25
C PHE A 34 -14.26 -9.47 17.87
N TYR A 35 -14.69 -9.28 16.63
CA TYR A 35 -16.04 -9.62 16.20
C TYR A 35 -16.26 -11.13 16.29
N GLY A 36 -17.22 -11.55 17.13
CA GLY A 36 -17.52 -12.96 17.37
C GLY A 36 -16.49 -13.72 18.21
N ARG A 37 -15.45 -13.05 18.73
CA ARG A 37 -14.39 -13.66 19.55
C ARG A 37 -14.47 -13.16 21.00
N LYS A 38 -14.41 -14.09 21.96
CA LYS A 38 -14.40 -13.76 23.40
C LYS A 38 -13.07 -13.15 23.86
N ALA A 39 -11.97 -13.53 23.21
CA ALA A 39 -10.63 -13.01 23.45
C ALA A 39 -9.76 -13.18 22.20
N VAL A 40 -8.72 -12.36 22.10
CA VAL A 40 -7.70 -12.36 21.05
C VAL A 40 -6.34 -12.31 21.74
N ILE A 41 -5.38 -13.12 21.29
CA ILE A 41 -4.04 -13.09 21.85
C ILE A 41 -3.33 -11.85 21.32
N ARG A 42 -2.65 -11.12 22.21
CA ARG A 42 -1.94 -9.89 21.86
C ARG A 42 -1.00 -10.05 20.66
N SER A 43 -0.28 -11.17 20.57
CA SER A 43 0.62 -11.47 19.44
C SER A 43 -0.09 -11.58 18.09
N GLU A 44 -1.38 -11.93 18.05
CA GLU A 44 -2.17 -11.93 16.80
C GLU A 44 -2.34 -10.50 16.29
N ILE A 45 -2.66 -9.56 17.19
CA ILE A 45 -2.82 -8.14 16.86
C ILE A 45 -1.47 -7.56 16.42
N GLU A 46 -0.41 -7.79 17.21
CA GLU A 46 0.94 -7.30 16.91
C GLU A 46 1.43 -7.80 15.54
N THR A 47 1.18 -9.07 15.21
CA THR A 47 1.55 -9.61 13.88
C THR A 47 0.81 -8.91 12.73
N LEU A 48 -0.45 -8.56 12.91
CA LEU A 48 -1.23 -7.85 11.89
C LEU A 48 -0.77 -6.39 11.77
N GLU A 49 -0.51 -5.72 12.89
CA GLU A 49 0.00 -4.36 12.93
C GLU A 49 1.40 -4.27 12.29
N ASP A 50 2.32 -5.18 12.60
CA ASP A 50 3.65 -5.26 11.98
C ASP A 50 3.54 -5.42 10.46
N ARG A 51 2.65 -6.29 9.99
CA ARG A 51 2.41 -6.47 8.55
C ARG A 51 1.84 -5.21 7.91
N LEU A 52 0.90 -4.55 8.57
CA LEU A 52 0.29 -3.31 8.10
C LEU A 52 1.34 -2.20 7.99
N GLU A 53 2.22 -2.05 8.98
CA GLU A 53 3.33 -1.09 8.95
C GLU A 53 4.29 -1.37 7.80
N ASN A 54 4.64 -2.63 7.57
CA ASN A 54 5.48 -3.02 6.42
C ASN A 54 4.84 -2.61 5.08
N TYR A 55 3.54 -2.86 4.88
CA TYR A 55 2.87 -2.43 3.66
C TYR A 55 2.78 -0.90 3.52
N ARG A 56 2.57 -0.17 4.62
CA ARG A 56 2.58 1.30 4.63
C ARG A 56 3.97 1.87 4.28
N ALA A 57 5.03 1.26 4.81
CA ALA A 57 6.41 1.63 4.47
C ALA A 57 6.69 1.39 2.97
N ASN A 58 6.28 0.24 2.44
CA ASN A 58 6.40 -0.07 1.01
C ASN A 58 5.62 0.94 0.14
N MET A 59 4.42 1.33 0.56
CA MET A 59 3.64 2.38 -0.13
C MET A 59 4.40 3.71 -0.14
N GLY A 60 5.03 4.09 0.97
CA GLY A 60 5.85 5.31 1.06
C GLY A 60 6.99 5.30 0.04
N MET A 61 7.75 4.21 -0.02
CA MET A 61 8.84 4.04 -1.00
C MET A 61 8.34 4.07 -2.44
N LEU A 62 7.21 3.40 -2.73
CA LEU A 62 6.61 3.42 -4.07
C LEU A 62 6.18 4.82 -4.49
N LEU A 63 5.56 5.58 -3.58
CA LEU A 63 5.13 6.95 -3.86
C LEU A 63 6.32 7.87 -4.17
N GLU A 64 7.43 7.70 -3.46
CA GLU A 64 8.68 8.42 -3.76
C GLU A 64 9.20 8.07 -5.16
N LYS A 65 9.27 6.78 -5.49
CA LYS A 65 9.65 6.30 -6.83
C LYS A 65 8.75 6.88 -7.93
N ILE A 66 7.44 6.89 -7.74
CA ILE A 66 6.47 7.47 -8.68
C ILE A 66 6.76 8.97 -8.87
N ARG A 67 7.02 9.72 -7.80
CA ARG A 67 7.32 11.17 -7.89
C ARG A 67 8.61 11.43 -8.67
N ASN A 68 9.64 10.61 -8.47
CA ASN A 68 10.89 10.71 -9.21
C ASN A 68 10.67 10.41 -10.69
N GLU A 69 9.96 9.33 -11.02
CA GLU A 69 9.63 8.96 -12.39
C GLU A 69 8.81 10.05 -13.11
N VAL A 70 7.82 10.64 -12.44
CA VAL A 70 7.08 11.79 -12.98
C VAL A 70 8.00 12.98 -13.25
N THR A 71 8.96 13.25 -12.36
CA THR A 71 9.93 14.33 -12.53
C THR A 71 10.81 14.10 -13.75
N GLU A 72 11.34 12.89 -13.94
CA GLU A 72 12.19 12.54 -15.09
C GLU A 72 11.40 12.53 -16.41
N ALA A 73 10.18 12.00 -16.41
CA ALA A 73 9.30 12.02 -17.57
C ALA A 73 8.95 13.45 -18.04
N ASN A 74 8.90 14.41 -17.10
CA ASN A 74 8.68 15.82 -17.43
C ASN A 74 9.94 16.55 -17.90
N LYS A 75 11.14 16.15 -17.46
CA LYS A 75 12.41 16.70 -17.98
C LYS A 75 12.68 16.30 -19.43
N SER A 76 12.15 15.14 -19.82
CA SER A 76 12.32 14.56 -21.16
C SER A 76 11.29 15.08 -22.18
N LYS A 77 10.48 16.07 -21.80
CA LYS A 77 9.42 16.70 -22.59
C LYS A 77 9.81 18.11 -23.01
#